data_AF-A0A3Q9RNA5-F1
#
_entry.id   AF-A0A3Q9RNA5-F1
#
_cell.length_a   1.000
_cell.length_b   1.000
_cell.length_c   1.000
_cell.angle_alpha   90.00
_cell.angle_beta   90.00
_cell.angle_gamma   90.00
#
_symmetry.space_group_name_H-M   'P 1'
#
loop_
_entity.id
_entity.type
_entity.pdbx_description
1 polymer ?
#
loop_
_entity_poly.entity_id
_entity_poly.type
_entity_poly.pdbx_seq_one_letter_code
_entity_poly.pdbx_strand_id
1 'polypeptide(L)' 'MMTLDQQNGPDIVVQLDAHQNGRGMCTIALLKSANGQTMSVKKVVEYFNGHTEMDRAFNWGVRWTTGSK' A
#
# COMPACT_ATOMS: atom_id res chain seq x y z
N MET A 1 3.85 -13.35 -6.43
CA MET A 1 4.22 -12.21 -7.30
C MET A 1 2.95 -11.51 -7.72
N MET A 2 2.92 -10.19 -7.64
CA MET A 2 1.79 -9.37 -8.09
C MET A 2 2.30 -8.26 -8.99
N THR A 3 1.49 -7.88 -9.97
CA THR A 3 1.80 -6.84 -10.93
C THR A 3 0.69 -5.82 -10.93
N LEU A 4 1.05 -4.55 -10.78
CA LEU A 4 0.13 -3.42 -10.90
C LEU A 4 0.42 -2.74 -12.25
N ASP A 5 -0.52 -2.88 -13.18
CA ASP A 5 -0.54 -2.21 -14.47
C ASP A 5 -1.04 -0.76 -14.30
N GLN A 6 -0.35 0.20 -14.91
CA GLN A 6 -0.76 1.61 -14.87
C GLN A 6 -0.71 2.23 -16.27
N GLN A 7 -1.81 2.89 -16.68
CA GLN A 7 -1.97 3.42 -18.04
C GLN A 7 -0.90 4.46 -18.45
N ASN A 8 -0.32 5.17 -17.49
CA ASN A 8 0.59 6.30 -17.73
C ASN A 8 2.00 6.09 -17.13
N GLY A 9 2.40 4.85 -16.83
CA GLY A 9 3.70 4.60 -16.20
C GLY A 9 4.20 3.16 -16.36
N PRO A 10 5.41 2.87 -15.87
CA PRO A 10 5.99 1.52 -15.94
C PRO A 10 5.26 0.55 -15.02
N ASP A 11 5.10 -0.69 -15.45
CA ASP A 11 4.48 -1.75 -14.63
C ASP A 11 5.19 -1.92 -13.30
N ILE A 12 4.41 -1.96 -12.23
CA ILE A 12 4.93 -2.15 -10.89
C ILE A 12 4.83 -3.64 -10.55
N VAL A 13 5.93 -4.36 -10.77
CA VAL A 13 6.09 -5.75 -10.34
C VAL A 13 6.57 -5.79 -8.89
N VAL A 14 5.80 -6.46 -8.03
CA VAL A 14 6.16 -6.68 -6.62
C VAL A 14 6.19 -8.16 -6.30
N GLN A 15 7.31 -8.59 -5.72
CA GLN A 15 7.43 -9.91 -5.14
C GLN A 15 6.90 -9.86 -3.71
N LEU A 16 5.73 -10.47 -3.51
CA LEU A 16 5.17 -10.80 -2.20
C LEU A 16 5.96 -11.95 -1.57
N ASP A 17 7.24 -11.74 -1.30
CA ASP A 17 8.02 -12.71 -0.51
C ASP A 17 7.88 -12.36 0.97
N ALA A 18 6.72 -12.69 1.52
CA ALA A 18 6.35 -12.38 2.89
C ALA A 18 6.77 -13.54 3.82
N HIS A 19 8.06 -13.78 3.94
CA HIS A 19 8.62 -14.69 4.95
C HIS A 19 8.97 -13.96 6.27
N GLN A 20 8.27 -12.86 6.59
CA GLN A 20 8.39 -12.20 7.89
C GLN A 20 7.24 -12.62 8.80
N ASN A 21 7.52 -13.65 9.61
CA ASN A 21 6.71 -14.18 10.70
C ASN A 21 5.88 -13.10 11.41
N GLY A 22 4.57 -13.06 11.13
CA GLY A 22 3.58 -12.31 11.92
C GLY A 22 3.09 -10.98 11.35
N ARG A 23 3.61 -10.49 10.21
CA ARG A 23 3.10 -9.26 9.57
C ARG A 23 2.07 -9.58 8.51
N GLY A 24 0.78 -9.49 8.87
CA GLY A 24 -0.34 -9.80 7.98
C GLY A 24 -0.70 -8.70 6.98
N MET A 25 -0.12 -7.50 7.10
CA MET A 25 -0.40 -6.36 6.21
C MET A 25 0.82 -6.04 5.34
N CYS A 26 0.61 -5.93 4.03
CA CYS A 26 1.64 -5.55 3.06
C CYS A 26 1.13 -4.38 2.20
N THR A 27 1.92 -3.32 2.12
CA THR A 27 1.71 -2.19 1.21
C THR A 27 2.54 -2.38 -0.05
N ILE A 28 2.01 -1.96 -1.19
CA ILE A 28 2.50 -2.35 -2.54
C ILE A 28 2.79 -1.12 -3.40
N ALA A 29 1.85 -0.18 -3.39
CA ALA A 29 1.94 1.05 -4.13
C ALA A 29 1.15 2.13 -3.39
N LEU A 30 1.71 3.33 -3.38
CA LEU A 30 1.08 4.53 -2.87
C LEU A 30 0.55 5.33 -4.04
N LEU A 31 -0.75 5.61 -4.03
CA LEU A 31 -1.41 6.45 -5.01
C LEU A 31 -1.49 7.87 -4.45
N LYS A 32 -0.83 8.83 -5.10
CA LYS A 32 -0.94 10.26 -4.76
C LYS A 32 -1.60 11.01 -5.90
N SER A 33 -2.63 11.79 -5.60
CA SER A 33 -3.16 12.76 -6.55
C SER A 33 -2.29 14.01 -6.55
N ALA A 34 -1.65 14.31 -7.68
CA ALA A 34 -1.03 15.59 -7.94
C ALA A 34 -2.08 16.50 -8.59
N ASN A 35 -2.52 17.50 -7.83
CA ASN A 35 -3.38 18.59 -8.28
C ASN A 35 -4.72 18.17 -8.93
N GLY A 36 -5.28 17.01 -8.53
CA GLY A 36 -6.60 16.55 -8.97
C GLY A 36 -6.69 16.07 -10.42
N GLN A 37 -5.62 16.15 -11.20
CA GLN A 37 -5.59 15.79 -12.62
C GLN A 37 -4.63 14.65 -12.94
N THR A 38 -3.52 14.52 -12.21
CA THR A 38 -2.53 13.47 -12.43
C THR A 38 -2.40 12.60 -11.19
N MET A 39 -2.59 11.29 -11.35
CA MET A 39 -2.26 10.32 -10.29
C MET A 39 -0.81 9.88 -10.46
N SER A 40 -0.01 10.10 -9.42
CA SER A 40 1.35 9.56 -9.30
C SER A 40 1.30 8.27 -8.50
N VAL A 41 1.79 7.18 -9.09
CA VAL A 41 1.91 5.88 -8.43
C VAL A 41 3.36 5.71 -7.97
N LYS A 42 3.56 5.53 -6.65
CA LYS A 42 4.87 5.22 -6.08
C LYS A 42 4.91 3.76 -5.63
N LYS A 43 5.83 2.97 -6.19
CA LYS A 43 6.11 1.60 -5.71
C LYS A 43 6.66 1.63 -4.29
N VAL A 44 6.02 0.92 -3.36
CA VAL A 44 6.45 0.80 -1.95
C VAL A 44 6.16 -0.62 -1.48
N VAL A 45 7.16 -1.33 -0.96
CA VAL A 45 6.96 -2.69 -0.43
C VAL A 45 7.28 -2.66 1.06
N GLU A 46 6.25 -2.48 1.88
CA GLU A 46 6.40 -2.36 3.34
C GLU A 46 5.41 -3.27 4.06
N TYR A 47 5.89 -3.93 5.11
CA TYR A 47 5.12 -4.88 5.91
C TYR A 47 4.80 -4.30 7.28
N PHE A 48 3.53 -4.39 7.68
CA PHE A 48 3.01 -3.86 8.94
C PHE A 48 2.30 -4.98 9.72
N ASN A 49 2.21 -4.85 11.05
CA ASN A 49 1.47 -5.82 11.87
C ASN A 49 -0.05 -5.62 11.74
N GLY A 50 -0.51 -4.43 11.34
CA GLY A 50 -1.94 -4.14 11.17
C GLY A 50 -2.22 -2.81 10.50
N HIS A 51 -3.51 -2.56 10.23
CA HIS A 51 -3.97 -1.37 9.51
C HIS A 51 -3.58 -0.05 10.20
N THR A 52 -3.65 0.00 11.53
CA THR A 52 -3.31 1.20 12.31
C THR A 52 -1.84 1.60 12.18
N GLU A 53 -0.92 0.62 12.14
CA GLU A 53 0.51 0.90 11.96
C GLU A 53 0.80 1.43 10.55
N MET A 54 0.18 0.82 9.54
CA MET A 54 0.25 1.28 8.15
C MET A 54 -0.26 2.73 8.01
N ASP A 55 -1.40 3.04 8.63
CA ASP A 55 -1.98 4.39 8.59
C ASP A 55 -1.06 5.44 9.20
N ARG A 56 -0.42 5.13 10.33
CA ARG A 56 0.55 6.01 10.97
C ARG A 56 1.78 6.24 10.09
N ALA A 57 2.23 5.22 9.36
CA ALA A 57 3.38 5.34 8.46
C ALA A 57 3.09 6.23 7.24
N PHE A 58 1.88 6.13 6.67
CA PHE A 58 1.48 6.95 5.51
C PHE A 58 0.69 8.22 5.86
N ASN A 59 0.38 8.40 7.14
CA ASN A 59 -0.36 9.52 7.72
C ASN A 59 -1.67 9.84 6.96
N TRP A 60 -2.42 8.80 6.59
CA TRP A 60 -3.71 8.97 5.91
C TRP A 60 -4.80 9.49 6.85
N GLY A 61 -4.66 9.26 8.17
CA GLY A 61 -5.61 9.76 9.17
C GLY A 61 -6.93 8.98 9.18
N VAL A 62 -6.93 7.75 8.68
CA VAL A 62 -8.12 6.89 8.67
C VAL A 62 -8.32 6.33 10.08
N ARG A 63 -9.54 6.42 10.61
CA ARG A 63 -9.91 5.79 11.88
C ARG A 63 -10.22 4.31 11.63
N TRP A 64 -9.20 3.47 11.78
CA TRP A 64 -9.34 2.03 11.68
C TRP A 64 -10.06 1.47 12.92
N THR A 65 -11.18 0.80 12.71
CA THR A 65 -11.93 0.07 13.74
C THR A 65 -12.04 -1.39 13.35
N THR A 66 -11.88 -2.30 14.31
CA THR A 66 -12.13 -3.73 14.08
C THR A 66 -13.57 -3.93 13.64
N GLY A 67 -13.78 -4.36 12.40
CA GLY A 67 -15.12 -4.73 11.93
C GLY A 67 -15.63 -5.94 12.71
N SER A 68 -16.88 -5.86 13.17
CA SER A 68 -17.64 -7.03 13.65
C SER A 68 -18.67 -7.41 12.60
N LYS A 69 -18.98 -8.71 12.51
CA LYS A 69 -19.98 -9.27 11.60
C LYS A 69 -21.31 -9.44 12.29
#